data_AF-F8GEW1-F1
#
_entry.id   AF-F8GEW1-F1
#
_cell.length_a   1.000
_cell.length_b   1.000
_cell.length_c   1.000
_cell.angle_alpha   90.00
_cell.angle_beta   90.00
_cell.angle_gamma   90.00
#
_symmetry.space_group_name_H-M   'P 1'
#
loop_
_entity.id
_entity.type
_entity.pdbx_description
1 polymer ?
#
loop_
_entity_poly.entity_id
_entity_poly.type
_entity_poly.pdbx_seq_one_letter_code
_entity_poly.pdbx_strand_id
1 'polypeptide(L)'
;MVKLYVINEERRKASDELANISCTETTNQKNKRINKSVLAEHIITIQESKIREQEKLWDQLNIRDSKKYEVVKISYGIFSIFLSTILALISFSDKGKFDEMVNSPGFIALFSIIVIGMALINMSIIMHIISFKHSRLLFIRQINCLRYAIDSCDYALIVGNFPCNSKELRDKNSEYYRCIGKHRKLPVTNDKFREFHRRIFESADNYTILVIVFLTVCLALLPIFYMWNSGSSNIIGAFSAIVVILFCLMVYFIHKKANLMTDTALNEGRDYDNESEKSNIEINSPN
;
A
#
# COMPACT_ATOMS: atom_id res chain seq x y z
N MET A 1 -7.22 3.12 -22.07
CA MET A 1 -8.49 2.87 -22.78
C MET A 1 -8.28 2.21 -24.15
N VAL A 2 -7.69 2.88 -25.15
CA VAL A 2 -7.65 2.36 -26.55
C VAL A 2 -6.98 0.98 -26.68
N LYS A 3 -5.90 0.70 -25.94
CA LYS A 3 -5.18 -0.59 -26.03
C LYS A 3 -5.96 -1.80 -25.47
N LEU A 4 -6.88 -1.61 -24.52
CA LEU A 4 -7.67 -2.72 -23.94
C LEU A 4 -8.90 -3.05 -24.81
N TYR A 5 -9.45 -2.03 -25.48
CA TYR A 5 -10.57 -2.20 -26.41
C TYR A 5 -10.15 -3.01 -27.64
N VAL A 6 -8.97 -2.71 -28.21
CA VAL A 6 -8.40 -3.41 -29.37
C VAL A 6 -8.15 -4.90 -29.04
N ILE A 7 -7.67 -5.21 -27.84
CA ILE A 7 -7.43 -6.60 -27.40
C ILE A 7 -8.74 -7.38 -27.25
N ASN A 8 -9.81 -6.75 -26.75
CA ASN A 8 -11.13 -7.39 -26.63
C ASN A 8 -11.79 -7.62 -28.00
N GLU A 9 -11.56 -6.72 -28.95
CA GLU A 9 -12.12 -6.83 -30.30
C GLU A 9 -11.43 -7.92 -31.14
N GLU A 10 -10.11 -8.08 -30.99
CA GLU A 10 -9.37 -9.20 -31.59
C GLU A 10 -9.77 -10.56 -30.98
N ARG A 11 -10.02 -10.62 -29.66
CA ARG A 11 -10.49 -11.85 -29.01
C ARG A 11 -11.91 -12.26 -29.45
N ARG A 12 -12.80 -11.29 -29.70
CA ARG A 12 -14.14 -11.56 -30.25
C ARG A 12 -14.05 -12.16 -31.66
N LYS A 13 -13.23 -11.57 -32.53
CA LYS A 13 -13.03 -12.07 -33.91
C LYS A 13 -12.47 -13.50 -33.95
N ALA A 14 -11.52 -13.83 -33.08
CA ALA A 14 -10.98 -15.18 -32.98
C ALA A 14 -12.04 -16.21 -32.50
N SER A 15 -12.94 -15.80 -31.60
CA SER A 15 -14.06 -16.63 -31.14
C SER A 15 -15.11 -16.87 -32.23
N ASP A 16 -15.37 -15.86 -33.06
CA ASP A 16 -16.31 -15.96 -34.19
C ASP A 16 -15.74 -16.80 -35.36
N GLU A 17 -14.42 -16.74 -35.60
CA GLU A 17 -13.74 -17.62 -36.56
C GLU A 17 -13.75 -19.09 -36.12
N LEU A 18 -13.62 -19.36 -34.82
CA LEU A 18 -13.76 -20.70 -34.25
C LEU A 18 -15.20 -21.25 -34.34
N ALA A 19 -16.20 -20.37 -34.38
CA ALA A 19 -17.62 -20.76 -34.52
C ALA A 19 -18.01 -21.11 -35.96
N ASN A 20 -17.28 -20.62 -36.96
CA ASN A 20 -17.58 -20.82 -38.39
C ASN A 20 -16.94 -22.06 -39.02
N ILE A 21 -16.10 -22.80 -38.29
CA ILE A 21 -15.50 -24.04 -38.78
C ILE A 21 -16.38 -25.25 -38.42
N SER A 22 -16.85 -25.93 -39.48
CA SER A 22 -17.45 -27.27 -39.52
C SER A 22 -18.97 -27.38 -39.39
N CYS A 23 -19.59 -27.29 -40.57
CA CYS A 23 -20.86 -27.87 -40.96
C CYS A 23 -20.71 -29.39 -41.15
N THR A 24 -21.25 -30.17 -40.22
CA THR A 24 -21.89 -31.51 -40.36
C THR A 24 -21.76 -32.26 -39.04
N GLU A 25 -22.66 -32.01 -38.06
CA GLU A 25 -22.61 -32.76 -36.80
C GLU A 25 -24.00 -33.11 -36.24
N THR A 26 -24.10 -34.39 -35.86
CA THR A 26 -25.23 -35.07 -35.21
C THR A 26 -25.61 -34.45 -33.85
N THR A 27 -26.84 -34.71 -33.40
CA THR A 27 -27.49 -34.12 -32.22
C THR A 27 -26.68 -34.19 -30.92
N ASN A 28 -25.83 -35.21 -30.74
CA ASN A 28 -24.93 -35.35 -29.58
C ASN A 28 -23.76 -34.36 -29.59
N GLN A 29 -23.23 -34.05 -30.76
CA GLN A 29 -22.24 -33.00 -30.93
C GLN A 29 -22.87 -31.61 -30.81
N LYS A 30 -24.10 -31.43 -31.27
CA LYS A 30 -24.87 -30.19 -31.10
C LYS A 30 -25.13 -29.85 -29.63
N ASN A 31 -25.53 -30.83 -28.80
CA ASN A 31 -25.66 -30.63 -27.34
C ASN A 31 -24.32 -30.34 -26.66
N LYS A 32 -23.22 -30.98 -27.10
CA LYS A 32 -21.88 -30.70 -26.60
C LYS A 32 -21.40 -29.29 -26.99
N ARG A 33 -21.76 -28.80 -28.17
CA ARG A 33 -21.49 -27.42 -28.64
C ARG A 33 -22.32 -26.38 -27.88
N ILE A 34 -23.61 -26.63 -27.65
CA ILE A 34 -24.51 -25.74 -26.88
C ILE A 34 -24.02 -25.61 -25.43
N ASN A 35 -23.64 -26.72 -24.77
CA ASN A 35 -23.10 -26.66 -23.42
C ASN A 35 -21.76 -25.92 -23.34
N LYS A 36 -20.92 -26.01 -24.38
CA LYS A 36 -19.68 -25.24 -24.47
C LYS A 36 -19.92 -23.74 -24.72
N SER A 37 -20.89 -23.38 -25.56
CA SER A 37 -21.20 -21.98 -25.85
C SER A 37 -21.80 -21.27 -24.63
N VAL A 38 -22.70 -21.94 -23.91
CA VAL A 38 -23.30 -21.41 -22.66
C VAL A 38 -22.23 -21.26 -21.57
N LEU A 39 -21.31 -22.21 -21.43
CA LEU A 39 -20.21 -22.11 -20.48
C LEU A 39 -19.26 -20.95 -20.82
N ALA A 40 -18.93 -20.77 -22.09
CA ALA A 40 -18.09 -19.66 -22.54
C ALA A 40 -18.74 -18.30 -22.27
N GLU A 41 -20.04 -18.15 -22.57
CA GLU A 41 -20.79 -16.92 -22.30
C GLU A 41 -20.84 -16.59 -20.80
N HIS A 42 -21.03 -17.61 -19.95
CA HIS A 42 -21.00 -17.43 -18.50
C HIS A 42 -19.62 -17.00 -18.00
N ILE A 43 -18.54 -17.60 -18.51
CA ILE A 43 -17.17 -17.23 -18.14
C ILE A 43 -16.85 -15.79 -18.57
N ILE A 44 -17.27 -15.38 -19.77
CA ILE A 44 -17.10 -13.99 -20.27
C ILE A 44 -17.83 -13.01 -19.35
N THR A 45 -19.06 -13.31 -18.95
CA THR A 45 -19.83 -12.45 -18.05
C THR A 45 -19.16 -12.27 -16.68
N ILE A 46 -18.61 -13.37 -16.12
CA ILE A 46 -17.83 -13.34 -14.88
C ILE A 46 -16.53 -12.53 -15.06
N GLN A 47 -15.88 -12.66 -16.21
CA GLN A 47 -14.66 -11.92 -16.50
C GLN A 47 -14.94 -10.41 -16.58
N GLU A 48 -16.00 -10.00 -17.28
CA GLU A 48 -16.40 -8.60 -17.37
C GLU A 48 -16.76 -8.00 -16.01
N SER A 49 -17.46 -8.76 -15.14
CA SER A 49 -17.77 -8.28 -13.79
C SER A 49 -16.49 -8.06 -12.97
N LYS A 50 -15.53 -8.99 -13.04
CA LYS A 50 -14.24 -8.88 -12.36
C LYS A 50 -13.37 -7.75 -12.89
N ILE A 51 -13.37 -7.50 -14.20
CA ILE A 51 -12.66 -6.35 -14.78
C ILE A 51 -13.23 -5.04 -14.25
N ARG A 52 -14.56 -4.89 -14.21
CA ARG A 52 -15.22 -3.70 -13.65
C ARG A 52 -14.89 -3.50 -12.17
N GLU A 53 -14.81 -4.57 -11.39
CA GLU A 53 -14.36 -4.49 -9.99
C GLU A 53 -12.89 -4.05 -9.88
N GLN A 54 -12.04 -4.53 -10.78
CA GLN A 54 -10.62 -4.17 -10.80
C GLN A 54 -10.43 -2.68 -11.07
N GLU A 55 -11.17 -2.14 -12.03
CA GLU A 55 -11.19 -0.71 -12.34
C GLU A 55 -11.64 0.13 -11.15
N LYS A 56 -12.72 -0.28 -10.48
CA LYS A 56 -13.20 0.40 -9.25
C LYS A 56 -12.13 0.42 -8.15
N LEU A 57 -11.41 -0.67 -7.94
CA LEU A 57 -10.33 -0.73 -6.94
C LEU A 57 -9.15 0.17 -7.32
N TRP A 58 -8.80 0.25 -8.60
CA TRP A 58 -7.77 1.18 -9.10
C TRP A 58 -8.16 2.64 -8.90
N ASP A 59 -9.40 3.00 -9.20
CA ASP A 59 -9.91 4.37 -9.00
C ASP A 59 -9.89 4.75 -7.51
N GLN A 60 -10.33 3.84 -6.64
CA GLN A 60 -10.26 4.04 -5.20
C GLN A 60 -8.81 4.20 -4.70
N LEU A 61 -7.86 3.44 -5.25
CA LEU A 61 -6.45 3.57 -4.92
C LEU A 61 -5.90 4.94 -5.34
N ASN A 62 -6.21 5.39 -6.56
CA ASN A 62 -5.77 6.70 -7.07
C ASN A 62 -6.33 7.86 -6.24
N ILE A 63 -7.62 7.82 -5.89
CA ILE A 63 -8.25 8.83 -5.02
C ILE A 63 -7.56 8.88 -3.66
N ARG A 64 -7.21 7.73 -3.08
CA ARG A 64 -6.50 7.66 -1.79
C ARG A 64 -5.07 8.18 -1.89
N ASP A 65 -4.33 7.86 -2.95
CA ASP A 65 -2.98 8.39 -3.17
C ASP A 65 -2.99 9.92 -3.34
N SER A 66 -4.02 10.49 -3.98
CA SER A 66 -4.22 11.95 -4.04
C SER A 66 -4.43 12.56 -2.65
N LYS A 67 -5.31 11.97 -1.84
CA LYS A 67 -5.56 12.42 -0.45
C LYS A 67 -4.32 12.33 0.43
N LYS A 68 -3.50 11.29 0.25
CA LYS A 68 -2.20 11.18 0.94
C LYS A 68 -1.29 12.37 0.61
N TYR A 69 -1.20 12.74 -0.66
CA TYR A 69 -0.39 13.88 -1.08
C TYR A 69 -0.90 15.21 -0.49
N GLU A 70 -2.22 15.40 -0.42
CA GLU A 70 -2.82 16.56 0.25
C GLU A 70 -2.46 16.62 1.74
N VAL A 71 -2.56 15.50 2.45
CA VAL A 71 -2.19 15.41 3.88
C VAL A 71 -0.70 15.74 4.08
N VAL A 72 0.17 15.21 3.21
CA VAL A 72 1.61 15.52 3.26
C VAL A 72 1.89 17.00 2.99
N LYS A 73 1.18 17.63 2.04
CA LYS A 73 1.30 19.09 1.82
C LYS A 73 0.88 19.89 3.04
N ILE A 74 -0.25 19.54 3.65
CA ILE A 74 -0.74 20.19 4.87
C ILE A 74 0.30 20.06 5.98
N SER A 75 0.94 18.89 6.12
CA SER A 75 2.03 18.67 7.07
C SER A 75 3.18 19.64 6.87
N TYR A 76 3.68 19.78 5.64
CA TYR A 76 4.77 20.73 5.34
C TYR A 76 4.36 22.19 5.54
N GLY A 77 3.10 22.53 5.24
CA GLY A 77 2.57 23.87 5.51
C GLY A 77 2.55 24.20 7.00
N ILE A 78 2.05 23.27 7.82
CA ILE A 78 2.06 23.39 9.28
C ILE A 78 3.50 23.50 9.80
N PHE A 79 4.40 22.67 9.28
CA PHE A 79 5.83 22.70 9.65
C PHE A 79 6.47 24.06 9.36
N SER A 80 6.19 24.66 8.19
CA SER A 80 6.68 25.98 7.82
C SER A 80 6.19 27.08 8.77
N ILE A 81 4.92 27.04 9.18
CA ILE A 81 4.35 27.99 10.16
C ILE A 81 5.08 27.85 11.50
N PHE A 82 5.29 26.63 11.99
CA PHE A 82 5.99 26.41 13.25
C PHE A 82 7.44 26.87 13.21
N LEU A 83 8.17 26.51 12.14
CA LEU A 83 9.56 26.95 11.96
C LEU A 83 9.66 28.48 11.92
N SER A 84 8.79 29.15 11.15
CA SER A 84 8.74 30.61 11.07
C SER A 84 8.43 31.25 12.42
N THR A 85 7.52 30.66 13.20
CA THR A 85 7.16 31.13 14.55
C THR A 85 8.34 31.02 15.50
N ILE A 86 9.04 29.87 15.50
CA ILE A 86 10.22 29.67 16.37
C ILE A 86 11.36 30.63 15.96
N LEU A 87 11.65 30.77 14.67
CA LEU A 87 12.68 31.69 14.19
C LEU A 87 12.36 33.16 14.50
N ALA A 88 11.08 33.56 14.39
CA ALA A 88 10.65 34.89 14.80
C ALA A 88 10.88 35.09 16.30
N LEU A 89 10.47 34.14 17.15
CA LEU A 89 10.70 34.21 18.60
C LEU A 89 12.18 34.32 18.96
N ILE A 90 13.07 33.57 18.29
CA ILE A 90 14.52 33.66 18.48
C ILE A 90 15.04 35.04 18.05
N SER A 91 14.59 35.55 16.90
CA SER A 91 15.03 36.86 16.37
C SER A 91 14.57 38.03 17.25
N PHE A 92 13.45 37.90 17.95
CA PHE A 92 13.02 38.87 18.96
C PHE A 92 13.84 38.78 20.26
N SER A 93 14.41 37.61 20.56
CA SER A 93 15.23 37.37 21.75
C SER A 93 16.51 38.21 21.79
N ASP A 94 17.13 38.40 20.62
CA ASP A 94 18.43 39.08 20.46
C ASP A 94 18.42 40.59 20.80
N LYS A 95 17.25 41.17 21.11
CA LYS A 95 17.06 42.60 21.42
C LYS A 95 17.14 42.94 22.92
N GLY A 96 17.67 42.04 23.76
CA GLY A 96 18.10 42.32 25.14
C GLY A 96 17.01 42.55 26.20
N LYS A 97 15.74 42.72 25.81
CA LYS A 97 14.58 42.79 26.74
C LYS A 97 13.89 41.45 26.97
N PHE A 98 14.38 40.38 26.33
CA PHE A 98 13.68 39.11 26.22
C PHE A 98 14.14 38.07 27.25
N ASP A 99 15.32 38.21 27.87
CA ASP A 99 15.79 37.23 28.87
C ASP A 99 14.85 37.12 30.08
N GLU A 100 14.27 38.24 30.52
CA GLU A 100 13.25 38.24 31.59
C GLU A 100 11.94 37.59 31.13
N MET A 101 11.57 37.78 29.86
CA MET A 101 10.35 37.23 29.28
C MET A 101 10.46 35.73 29.00
N VAL A 102 11.61 35.25 28.52
CA VAL A 102 11.89 33.83 28.21
C VAL A 102 11.96 33.01 29.49
N ASN A 103 12.52 33.57 30.55
CA ASN A 103 12.55 32.94 31.87
C ASN A 103 11.22 33.09 32.63
N SER A 104 10.24 33.82 32.08
CA SER A 104 8.92 33.90 32.68
C SER A 104 8.21 32.53 32.58
N PRO A 105 7.59 32.04 33.66
CA PRO A 105 6.87 30.77 33.64
C PRO A 105 5.72 30.75 32.63
N GLY A 106 5.12 31.91 32.33
CA GLY A 106 4.07 32.04 31.30
C GLY A 106 4.59 31.78 29.88
N PHE A 107 5.77 32.30 29.55
CA PHE A 107 6.40 32.05 28.25
C PHE A 107 6.80 30.58 28.09
N ILE A 108 7.41 29.99 29.14
CA ILE A 108 7.80 28.57 29.15
C ILE A 108 6.59 27.67 28.96
N ALA A 109 5.48 27.95 29.65
CA ALA A 109 4.25 27.18 29.51
C ALA A 109 3.67 27.29 28.10
N LEU A 110 3.58 28.50 27.56
CA LEU A 110 3.05 28.74 26.21
C LEU A 110 3.92 28.08 25.13
N PHE A 111 5.25 28.18 25.25
CA PHE A 111 6.19 27.54 24.36
C PHE A 111 6.10 26.01 24.42
N SER A 112 5.99 25.45 25.63
CA SER A 112 5.83 24.00 25.83
C SER A 112 4.53 23.49 25.21
N ILE A 113 3.42 24.23 25.33
CA ILE A 113 2.14 23.88 24.69
C ILE A 113 2.27 23.87 23.17
N ILE A 114 2.99 24.83 22.57
CA ILE A 114 3.24 24.89 21.13
C ILE A 114 4.04 23.66 20.66
N VAL A 115 5.13 23.31 21.36
CA VAL A 115 5.97 22.15 21.03
C VAL A 115 5.20 20.83 21.17
N ILE A 116 4.42 20.68 22.24
CA ILE A 116 3.56 19.49 22.45
C ILE A 116 2.49 19.42 21.36
N GLY A 117 1.82 20.52 21.04
CA GLY A 117 0.82 20.60 19.98
C GLY A 117 1.39 20.20 18.61
N MET A 118 2.59 20.69 18.29
CA MET A 118 3.31 20.30 17.07
C MET A 118 3.60 18.80 17.03
N ALA A 119 4.12 18.25 18.13
CA ALA A 119 4.40 16.82 18.24
C ALA A 119 3.12 15.98 18.02
N LEU A 120 2.01 16.37 18.64
CA LEU A 120 0.72 15.68 18.48
C LEU A 120 0.19 15.75 17.03
N ILE A 121 0.29 16.90 16.38
CA ILE A 121 -0.12 17.06 14.98
C ILE A 121 0.74 16.16 14.08
N ASN A 122 2.06 16.18 14.24
CA ASN A 122 2.96 15.36 13.45
C ASN A 122 2.73 13.86 13.69
N MET A 123 2.40 13.46 14.92
CA MET A 123 2.00 12.08 15.22
C MET A 123 0.71 11.68 14.49
N SER A 124 -0.30 12.55 14.48
CA SER A 124 -1.56 12.30 13.77
C SER A 124 -1.30 12.07 12.28
N ILE A 125 -0.44 12.90 11.67
CA ILE A 125 -0.06 12.79 10.27
C ILE A 125 0.70 11.50 9.99
N ILE A 126 1.68 11.14 10.84
CA ILE A 126 2.43 9.87 10.71
C ILE A 126 1.48 8.67 10.79
N MET A 127 0.57 8.64 11.76
CA MET A 127 -0.44 7.57 11.86
C MET A 127 -1.29 7.48 10.61
N HIS A 128 -1.66 8.62 10.03
CA HIS A 128 -2.47 8.66 8.81
C HIS A 128 -1.71 8.11 7.60
N ILE A 129 -0.42 8.46 7.43
CA ILE A 129 0.45 7.92 6.38
C ILE A 129 0.61 6.39 6.53
N ILE A 130 0.80 5.91 7.76
CA ILE A 130 0.89 4.47 8.05
C ILE A 130 -0.42 3.75 7.69
N SER A 131 -1.57 4.32 8.05
CA SER A 131 -2.89 3.79 7.70
C SER A 131 -3.10 3.71 6.19
N PHE A 132 -2.66 4.72 5.44
CA PHE A 132 -2.67 4.69 3.98
C PHE A 132 -1.79 3.59 3.40
N LYS A 133 -0.55 3.46 3.90
CA LYS A 133 0.38 2.40 3.48
C LYS A 133 -0.25 1.02 3.64
N HIS A 134 -0.87 0.76 4.80
CA HIS A 134 -1.53 -0.52 5.06
C HIS A 134 -2.74 -0.75 4.14
N SER A 135 -3.59 0.26 3.97
CA SER A 135 -4.75 0.19 3.08
C SER A 135 -4.33 -0.13 1.63
N ARG A 136 -3.29 0.54 1.12
CA ARG A 136 -2.76 0.31 -0.23
C ARG A 136 -2.27 -1.12 -0.44
N LEU A 137 -1.62 -1.71 0.56
CA LEU A 137 -1.18 -3.12 0.49
C LEU A 137 -2.38 -4.08 0.33
N LEU A 138 -3.47 -3.83 1.06
CA LEU A 138 -4.71 -4.60 0.92
C LEU A 138 -5.33 -4.45 -0.47
N PHE A 139 -5.42 -3.23 -1.00
CA PHE A 139 -5.94 -2.99 -2.35
C PHE A 139 -5.12 -3.71 -3.42
N ILE A 140 -3.79 -3.64 -3.34
CA ILE A 140 -2.91 -4.29 -4.32
C ILE A 140 -3.06 -5.81 -4.25
N ARG A 141 -3.22 -6.37 -3.05
CA ARG A 141 -3.53 -7.79 -2.89
C ARG A 141 -4.86 -8.15 -3.53
N GLN A 142 -5.93 -7.38 -3.28
CA GLN A 142 -7.24 -7.60 -3.89
C GLN A 142 -7.17 -7.53 -5.43
N ILE A 143 -6.47 -6.54 -5.97
CA ILE A 143 -6.26 -6.40 -7.42
C ILE A 143 -5.49 -7.60 -7.98
N ASN A 144 -4.50 -8.13 -7.27
CA ASN A 144 -3.75 -9.31 -7.69
C ASN A 144 -4.61 -10.58 -7.63
N CYS A 145 -5.45 -10.75 -6.59
CA CYS A 145 -6.42 -11.87 -6.52
C CYS A 145 -7.41 -11.81 -7.68
N LEU A 146 -7.91 -10.62 -8.00
CA LEU A 146 -8.88 -10.41 -9.06
C LEU A 146 -8.27 -10.66 -10.45
N ARG A 147 -7.03 -10.19 -10.66
CA ARG A 147 -6.26 -10.53 -11.85
C ARG A 147 -6.06 -12.04 -11.97
N TYR A 148 -5.70 -12.71 -10.87
CA TYR A 148 -5.56 -14.15 -10.87
C TYR A 148 -6.86 -14.84 -11.31
N ALA A 149 -7.98 -14.39 -10.77
CA ALA A 149 -9.29 -14.92 -11.12
C ALA A 149 -9.67 -14.69 -12.60
N ILE A 150 -9.30 -13.54 -13.17
CA ILE A 150 -9.46 -13.25 -14.61
C ILE A 150 -8.57 -14.16 -15.46
N ASP A 151 -7.31 -14.31 -15.09
CA ASP A 151 -6.36 -15.14 -15.84
C ASP A 151 -6.75 -16.63 -15.78
N SER A 152 -7.37 -17.09 -14.69
CA SER A 152 -7.94 -18.44 -14.59
C SER A 152 -9.16 -18.62 -15.49
N CYS A 153 -10.00 -17.58 -15.65
CA CYS A 153 -11.10 -17.59 -16.62
C CYS A 153 -10.58 -17.64 -18.06
N ASP A 154 -9.60 -16.81 -18.41
CA ASP A 154 -8.94 -16.82 -19.72
C ASP A 154 -8.33 -18.19 -20.02
N TYR A 155 -7.67 -18.80 -19.04
CA TYR A 155 -7.08 -20.13 -19.19
C TYR A 155 -8.14 -21.19 -19.47
N ALA A 156 -9.25 -21.17 -18.73
CA ALA A 156 -10.37 -22.08 -18.93
C ALA A 156 -11.03 -21.92 -20.30
N LEU A 157 -11.06 -20.71 -20.87
CA LEU A 157 -11.56 -20.49 -22.24
C LEU A 157 -10.65 -21.09 -23.31
N ILE A 158 -9.32 -21.05 -23.10
CA ILE A 158 -8.32 -21.54 -24.07
C ILE A 158 -8.15 -23.04 -23.99
N VAL A 159 -7.92 -23.56 -22.77
CA VAL A 159 -7.54 -24.97 -22.53
C VAL A 159 -8.76 -25.84 -22.20
N GLY A 160 -9.88 -25.22 -21.79
CA GLY A 160 -11.12 -25.91 -21.44
C GLY A 160 -11.23 -26.33 -19.97
N ASN A 161 -10.18 -26.11 -19.17
CA ASN A 161 -10.13 -26.43 -17.73
C ASN A 161 -9.50 -25.27 -16.94
N PHE A 162 -9.88 -25.12 -15.67
CA PHE A 162 -9.22 -24.18 -14.76
C PHE A 162 -7.85 -24.70 -14.33
N PRO A 163 -6.90 -23.82 -13.97
CA PRO A 163 -5.61 -24.25 -13.44
C PRO A 163 -5.81 -25.04 -12.14
N CYS A 164 -5.23 -26.23 -12.04
CA CYS A 164 -5.48 -27.14 -10.92
C CYS A 164 -4.68 -26.78 -9.66
N ASN A 165 -3.51 -26.14 -9.82
CA ASN A 165 -2.60 -25.85 -8.71
C ASN A 165 -1.91 -24.49 -8.85
N SER A 166 -1.62 -23.86 -7.70
CA SER A 166 -0.90 -22.58 -7.64
C SER A 166 0.54 -22.64 -8.18
N LYS A 167 1.16 -23.84 -8.14
CA LYS A 167 2.49 -24.13 -8.71
C LYS A 167 2.53 -24.00 -10.23
N GLU A 168 1.46 -24.40 -10.91
CA GLU A 168 1.35 -24.35 -12.37
C GLU A 168 1.40 -22.90 -12.88
N LEU A 169 1.00 -21.94 -12.05
CA LEU A 169 1.05 -20.52 -12.37
C LEU A 169 2.45 -19.91 -12.27
N ARG A 170 3.34 -20.56 -11.52
CA ARG A 170 4.70 -20.09 -11.24
C ARG A 170 5.73 -20.78 -12.14
N ASP A 171 5.47 -22.04 -12.49
CA ASP A 171 6.37 -22.82 -13.33
C ASP A 171 6.39 -22.25 -14.76
N LYS A 172 7.58 -21.93 -15.26
CA LYS A 172 7.78 -21.46 -16.64
C LYS A 172 7.52 -22.55 -17.67
N ASN A 173 7.56 -23.81 -17.25
CA ASN A 173 7.36 -24.96 -18.11
C ASN A 173 5.89 -25.40 -18.19
N SER A 174 4.98 -24.77 -17.43
CA SER A 174 3.57 -25.13 -17.44
C SER A 174 2.85 -24.70 -18.72
N GLU A 175 1.75 -25.40 -19.02
CA GLU A 175 0.85 -25.04 -20.11
C GLU A 175 0.24 -23.65 -19.89
N TYR A 176 -0.12 -23.33 -18.64
CA TYR A 176 -0.52 -21.98 -18.22
C TYR A 176 0.52 -20.90 -18.59
N TYR A 177 1.80 -21.13 -18.31
CA TYR A 177 2.84 -20.15 -18.62
C TYR A 177 3.01 -19.94 -20.13
N ARG A 178 2.87 -21.01 -20.91
CA ARG A 178 2.93 -20.94 -22.38
C ARG A 178 1.76 -20.14 -22.97
N CYS A 179 0.55 -20.32 -22.45
CA CYS A 179 -0.65 -19.66 -22.97
C CYS A 179 -0.80 -18.21 -22.49
N ILE A 180 -0.60 -17.96 -21.19
CA ILE A 180 -0.92 -16.66 -20.56
C ILE A 180 0.30 -16.09 -19.80
N GLY A 181 1.01 -16.92 -19.04
CA GLY A 181 2.04 -16.45 -18.12
C GLY A 181 3.22 -15.71 -18.77
N LYS A 182 3.59 -16.05 -20.00
CA LYS A 182 4.67 -15.37 -20.77
C LYS A 182 4.38 -13.88 -21.00
N HIS A 183 3.11 -13.49 -21.08
CA HIS A 183 2.70 -12.13 -21.36
C HIS A 183 2.44 -11.29 -20.09
N ARG A 184 2.59 -11.88 -18.90
CA ARG A 184 2.42 -11.16 -17.63
C ARG A 184 3.57 -10.19 -17.38
N LYS A 185 3.23 -8.93 -17.17
CA LYS A 185 4.18 -7.87 -16.77
C LYS A 185 4.42 -7.78 -15.26
N LEU A 186 3.53 -8.37 -14.46
CA LEU A 186 3.53 -8.27 -13.00
C LEU A 186 3.67 -9.66 -12.37
N PRO A 187 4.42 -9.79 -11.26
CA PRO A 187 4.64 -11.07 -10.60
C PRO A 187 3.34 -11.64 -10.03
N VAL A 188 3.24 -12.96 -10.04
CA VAL A 188 2.08 -13.71 -9.53
C VAL A 188 1.98 -13.62 -8.01
N THR A 189 3.12 -13.49 -7.33
CA THR A 189 3.20 -13.44 -5.88
C THR A 189 3.47 -12.03 -5.37
N ASN A 190 2.96 -11.75 -4.17
CA ASN A 190 3.16 -10.49 -3.47
C ASN A 190 4.53 -10.40 -2.76
N ASP A 191 5.40 -11.41 -2.88
CA ASP A 191 6.65 -11.53 -2.11
C ASP A 191 7.60 -10.35 -2.36
N LYS A 192 7.82 -10.00 -3.63
CA LYS A 192 8.65 -8.85 -4.01
C LYS A 192 8.04 -7.52 -3.60
N PHE A 193 6.72 -7.45 -3.55
CA PHE A 193 5.99 -6.25 -3.14
C PHE A 193 6.11 -5.99 -1.63
N ARG A 194 6.09 -7.08 -0.83
CA ARG A 194 6.34 -7.04 0.61
C ARG A 194 7.73 -6.51 0.93
N GLU A 195 8.75 -7.03 0.23
CA GLU A 195 10.14 -6.66 0.50
C GLU A 195 10.42 -5.18 0.16
N PHE A 196 9.87 -4.70 -0.96
CA PHE A 196 9.93 -3.28 -1.35
C PHE A 196 9.30 -2.35 -0.30
N HIS A 197 8.13 -2.71 0.26
CA HIS A 197 7.46 -1.89 1.27
C HIS A 197 8.07 -1.99 2.68
N ARG A 198 8.94 -2.97 2.93
CA ARG A 198 9.67 -3.15 4.20
C ARG A 198 10.94 -2.31 4.26
N ARG A 199 11.59 -2.05 3.12
CA ARG A 199 12.83 -1.25 3.08
C ARG A 199 12.54 0.24 3.33
N ILE A 200 13.31 0.85 4.21
CA ILE A 200 13.09 2.23 4.71
C ILE A 200 13.30 3.26 3.58
N PHE A 201 14.31 3.05 2.74
CA PHE A 201 14.70 3.99 1.67
C PHE A 201 14.05 3.71 0.30
N GLU A 202 13.44 2.53 0.11
CA GLU A 202 12.77 2.19 -1.14
C GLU A 202 11.29 2.57 -1.13
N SER A 203 10.66 2.60 0.05
CA SER A 203 9.28 3.04 0.20
C SER A 203 9.20 4.55 0.45
N ALA A 204 8.61 5.29 -0.50
CA ALA A 204 8.36 6.72 -0.36
C ALA A 204 7.58 7.09 0.92
N ASP A 205 6.70 6.21 1.39
CA ASP A 205 5.93 6.42 2.62
C ASP A 205 6.84 6.33 3.87
N ASN A 206 7.75 5.34 3.92
CA ASN A 206 8.73 5.22 5.01
C ASN A 206 9.71 6.39 5.01
N TYR A 207 10.18 6.81 3.83
CA TYR A 207 11.04 7.98 3.69
C TYR A 207 10.34 9.26 4.20
N THR A 208 9.08 9.47 3.83
CA THR A 208 8.30 10.64 4.28
C THR A 208 8.12 10.64 5.81
N ILE A 209 7.82 9.47 6.41
CA ILE A 209 7.75 9.33 7.87
C ILE A 209 9.10 9.70 8.50
N LEU A 210 10.21 9.18 7.97
CA LEU A 210 11.55 9.47 8.49
C LEU A 210 11.87 10.97 8.42
N VAL A 211 11.55 11.62 7.31
CA VAL A 211 11.73 13.08 7.14
C VAL A 211 10.91 13.86 8.16
N ILE A 212 9.62 13.54 8.35
CA ILE A 212 8.76 14.22 9.33
C ILE A 212 9.31 14.04 10.75
N VAL A 213 9.75 12.82 11.09
CA VAL A 213 10.32 12.52 12.41
C VAL A 213 11.61 13.32 12.62
N PHE A 214 12.52 13.29 11.65
CA PHE A 214 13.77 14.04 11.70
C PHE A 214 13.52 15.54 11.88
N LEU A 215 12.64 16.11 11.07
CA LEU A 215 12.23 17.50 11.14
C LEU A 215 11.60 17.87 12.50
N THR A 216 10.76 16.99 13.05
CA THR A 216 10.14 17.19 14.37
C THR A 216 11.19 17.18 15.48
N VAL A 217 12.15 16.24 15.41
CA VAL A 217 13.27 16.15 16.36
C VAL A 217 14.14 17.39 16.29
N CYS A 218 14.52 17.86 15.09
CA CYS A 218 15.31 19.07 14.93
C CYS A 218 14.63 20.30 15.54
N LEU A 219 13.34 20.51 15.28
CA LEU A 219 12.58 21.62 15.87
C LEU A 219 12.46 21.51 17.39
N ALA A 220 12.24 20.30 17.91
CA ALA A 220 12.09 20.10 19.34
C ALA A 220 13.43 20.15 20.12
N LEU A 221 14.57 19.92 19.43
CA LEU A 221 15.92 20.09 19.98
C LEU A 221 16.43 21.53 19.91
N LEU A 222 15.85 22.39 19.06
CA LEU A 222 16.26 23.79 18.89
C LEU A 222 16.33 24.59 20.22
N PRO A 223 15.38 24.43 21.17
CA PRO A 223 15.44 25.08 22.47
C PRO A 223 16.62 24.62 23.32
N ILE A 224 17.02 23.35 23.24
CA ILE A 224 18.17 22.80 23.95
C ILE A 224 19.45 23.44 23.43
N PHE A 225 19.59 23.53 22.10
CA PHE A 225 20.73 24.20 21.47
C PHE A 225 20.81 25.68 21.84
N TYR A 226 19.67 26.38 21.87
CA TYR A 226 19.61 27.77 22.29
C TYR A 226 20.08 27.93 23.74
N MET A 227 19.50 27.18 24.68
CA MET A 227 19.85 27.29 26.09
C MET A 227 21.28 26.86 26.41
N TRP A 228 21.79 25.84 25.71
CA TRP A 228 23.18 25.42 25.82
C TRP A 228 24.14 26.56 25.47
N ASN A 229 23.82 27.34 24.42
CA ASN A 229 24.61 28.50 24.02
C ASN A 229 24.43 29.70 24.97
N SER A 230 23.26 29.85 25.59
CA SER A 230 22.95 30.97 26.50
C SER A 230 23.39 30.74 27.97
N GLY A 231 23.86 29.54 28.34
CA GLY A 231 24.35 29.25 29.69
C GLY A 231 23.28 29.28 30.79
N SER A 232 21.99 29.22 30.43
CA SER A 232 20.85 29.32 31.35
C SER A 232 20.41 27.96 31.91
N SER A 233 19.61 27.95 32.99
CA SER A 233 19.31 26.74 33.79
C SER A 233 18.74 25.58 32.96
N ASN A 234 19.32 24.39 33.06
CA ASN A 234 19.06 23.19 32.23
C ASN A 234 17.65 22.57 32.29
N ILE A 235 16.69 23.12 33.05
CA ILE A 235 15.39 22.45 33.32
C ILE A 235 14.51 22.38 32.06
N ILE A 236 14.43 23.46 31.28
CA ILE A 236 13.63 23.50 30.04
C ILE A 236 14.27 22.62 28.95
N GLY A 237 15.61 22.62 28.87
CA GLY A 237 16.36 21.71 28.01
C GLY A 237 16.13 20.24 28.36
N ALA A 238 16.10 19.90 29.65
CA ALA A 238 15.80 18.55 30.11
C ALA A 238 14.34 18.14 29.78
N PHE A 239 13.37 19.04 29.96
CA PHE A 239 11.96 18.76 29.64
C PHE A 239 11.74 18.53 28.14
N SER A 240 12.31 19.39 27.29
CA SER A 240 12.24 19.23 25.83
C SER A 240 12.94 17.94 25.37
N ALA A 241 14.07 17.57 25.97
CA ALA A 241 14.75 16.31 25.68
C ALA A 241 13.87 15.08 26.03
N ILE A 242 13.19 15.10 27.17
CA ILE A 242 12.26 14.03 27.57
C ILE A 242 11.10 13.93 26.56
N VAL A 243 10.52 15.07 26.15
CA VAL A 243 9.44 15.09 25.15
C VAL A 243 9.91 14.51 23.81
N VAL A 244 11.12 14.85 23.36
CA VAL A 244 11.72 14.29 22.14
C VAL A 244 11.91 12.77 22.25
N ILE A 245 12.44 12.30 23.37
CA ILE A 245 12.65 10.86 23.61
C ILE A 245 11.30 10.13 23.60
N LEU A 246 10.29 10.64 24.30
CA LEU A 246 8.95 10.05 24.32
C LEU A 246 8.31 10.03 22.93
N PHE A 247 8.44 11.12 22.17
CA PHE A 247 7.97 11.19 20.78
C PHE A 247 8.65 10.13 19.90
N CYS A 248 9.98 10.04 19.94
CA CYS A 248 10.74 9.05 19.17
C CYS A 248 10.36 7.61 19.54
N LEU A 249 10.22 7.31 20.84
CA LEU A 249 9.79 5.99 21.32
C LEU A 249 8.38 5.65 20.84
N MET A 250 7.46 6.61 20.88
CA MET A 250 6.08 6.44 20.43
C MET A 250 6.01 6.19 18.92
N VAL A 251 6.76 6.96 18.11
CA VAL A 251 6.90 6.72 16.67
C VAL A 251 7.44 5.33 16.39
N TYR A 252 8.51 4.94 17.09
CA TYR A 252 9.12 3.62 16.94
C TYR A 252 8.13 2.50 17.26
N PHE A 253 7.37 2.63 18.35
CA PHE A 253 6.38 1.64 18.75
C PHE A 253 5.24 1.52 17.73
N ILE A 254 4.72 2.64 17.24
CA ILE A 254 3.66 2.67 16.21
C ILE A 254 4.18 2.04 14.91
N HIS A 255 5.39 2.40 14.48
CA HIS A 255 5.98 1.85 13.27
C HIS A 255 6.20 0.33 13.40
N LYS A 256 6.70 -0.14 14.55
CA LYS A 256 6.88 -1.57 14.82
C LYS A 256 5.54 -2.31 14.82
N LYS A 257 4.51 -1.77 15.47
CA LYS A 257 3.16 -2.36 15.50
C LYS A 257 2.53 -2.42 14.11
N ALA A 258 2.71 -1.38 13.30
CA ALA A 258 2.21 -1.34 11.93
C ALA A 258 2.90 -2.37 11.02
N ASN A 259 4.22 -2.57 11.19
CA ASN A 259 4.95 -3.61 10.49
C ASN A 259 4.47 -5.00 10.91
N LEU A 260 4.24 -5.23 12.22
CA LEU A 260 3.70 -6.49 12.72
C LEU A 260 2.31 -6.80 12.14
N MET A 261 1.38 -5.82 12.13
CA MET A 261 0.05 -5.99 11.52
C MET A 261 0.13 -6.28 10.03
N THR A 262 1.07 -5.65 9.34
CA THR A 262 1.33 -5.91 7.92
C THR A 262 1.86 -7.32 7.71
N ASP A 263 2.77 -7.80 8.56
CA ASP A 263 3.29 -9.16 8.51
C ASP A 263 2.20 -10.20 8.80
N THR A 264 1.34 -9.97 9.80
CA THR A 264 0.20 -10.86 10.09
C THR A 264 -0.76 -10.94 8.91
N ALA A 265 -1.21 -9.79 8.40
CA ALA A 265 -2.13 -9.74 7.27
C ALA A 265 -1.54 -10.39 6.01
N LEU A 266 -0.22 -10.32 5.81
CA LEU A 266 0.46 -10.96 4.68
C LEU A 266 0.75 -12.45 4.90
N ASN A 267 0.94 -12.89 6.15
CA ASN A 267 1.19 -14.30 6.47
C ASN A 267 -0.11 -15.13 6.49
N GLU A 268 -1.26 -14.56 6.90
CA GLU A 268 -2.56 -15.24 6.77
C GLU A 268 -2.83 -15.69 5.32
N GLY A 269 -2.36 -14.93 4.32
CA GLY A 269 -2.47 -15.34 2.93
C GLY A 269 -1.63 -16.56 2.53
N ARG A 270 -0.54 -16.82 3.26
CA ARG A 270 0.38 -17.94 3.00
C ARG A 270 -0.13 -19.24 3.62
N ASP A 271 -0.81 -19.15 4.76
CA ASP A 271 -1.40 -20.32 5.42
C ASP A 271 -2.56 -20.89 4.60
N TYR A 272 -3.37 -20.04 3.95
CA TYR A 272 -4.36 -20.50 2.95
C TYR A 272 -3.72 -21.19 1.74
N ASP A 273 -2.60 -20.67 1.22
CA ASP A 273 -1.88 -21.29 0.11
C ASP A 273 -1.32 -22.68 0.52
N ASN A 274 -0.82 -22.82 1.76
CA ASN A 274 -0.27 -24.07 2.29
C ASN A 274 -1.36 -25.09 2.68
N GLU A 275 -2.50 -24.65 3.23
CA GLU A 275 -3.64 -25.52 3.55
C GLU A 275 -4.33 -26.04 2.29
N SER A 276 -4.48 -25.20 1.26
CA SER A 276 -4.89 -25.63 -0.08
C SER A 276 -3.95 -26.66 -0.67
N GLU A 277 -2.64 -26.55 -0.40
CA GLU A 277 -1.65 -27.50 -0.89
C GLU A 277 -1.76 -28.85 -0.16
N LYS A 278 -2.02 -28.84 1.15
CA LYS A 278 -2.23 -30.06 1.94
C LYS A 278 -3.53 -30.79 1.59
N SER A 279 -4.63 -30.07 1.42
CA SER A 279 -5.93 -30.68 1.06
C SER A 279 -5.89 -31.33 -0.33
N ASN A 280 -5.17 -30.72 -1.29
CA ASN A 280 -4.97 -31.31 -2.62
C ASN A 280 -4.04 -32.53 -2.62
N ILE A 281 -3.14 -32.67 -1.63
CA ILE A 281 -2.30 -33.87 -1.46
C ILE A 281 -3.11 -35.01 -0.83
N GLU A 282 -3.99 -34.73 0.13
CA GLU A 282 -4.84 -35.74 0.76
C GLU A 282 -5.91 -36.31 -0.19
N ILE A 283 -6.44 -35.51 -1.12
CA ILE A 283 -7.42 -35.97 -2.13
C ILE A 283 -6.76 -36.84 -3.22
N ASN A 284 -5.47 -36.66 -3.47
CA ASN A 284 -4.72 -37.38 -4.51
C ASN A 284 -3.83 -38.51 -3.96
N SER A 285 -3.89 -38.80 -2.65
CA SER A 285 -3.19 -39.96 -2.10
C SER A 285 -4.02 -41.21 -2.42
N PRO A 286 -3.50 -42.16 -3.24
CA PRO A 286 -4.22 -43.39 -3.52
C PRO A 286 -4.33 -44.20 -2.22
N ASN A 287 -5.56 -44.51 -1.83
CA ASN A 287 -5.85 -45.70 -1.01
C ASN A 287 -5.89 -46.93 -1.92
#